data_AF-A0A977KSY9-F1
#
_entry.id   AF-A0A977KSY9-F1
#
_cell.length_a   1.000
_cell.length_b   1.000
_cell.length_c   1.000
_cell.angle_alpha   90.00
_cell.angle_beta   90.00
_cell.angle_gamma   90.00
#
_symmetry.space_group_name_H-M   'P 1'
#
loop_
_entity.id
_entity.type
_entity.pdbx_description
1 polymer ?
#
loop_
_entity_poly.entity_id
_entity_poly.type
_entity_poly.pdbx_seq_one_letter_code
_entity_poly.pdbx_strand_id
1 'polypeptide(L)'
;MDGTNYYSSEKVNCPCCSTKTSKQGKVTYFHQALLPVIVSPDHESVFSLPPEFITPQDGSEKQDCEQNAAKRWISNHASLFAGQKITLLGDDLYSRQPTCQHCLDHNFNFIFVCLPTSHPTLYEWLNYLEANGEVKTTQHRRWNGKYFEIWGRVLNLWKRVIINRAC
;
A
#
# COMPACT_ATOMS: atom_id res chain seq x y z
N MET A 1 -0.76 -4.20 -3.33
CA MET A 1 -0.18 -3.56 -4.53
C MET A 1 1.15 -2.99 -4.09
N ASP A 2 2.18 -3.13 -4.90
CA ASP A 2 3.53 -2.66 -4.57
C ASP A 2 4.27 -2.25 -5.84
N GLY A 3 5.05 -1.18 -5.73
CA GLY A 3 5.89 -0.67 -6.81
C GLY A 3 7.23 -1.41 -6.87
N THR A 4 7.68 -1.75 -8.08
CA THR A 4 9.00 -2.34 -8.28
C THR A 4 9.79 -1.62 -9.37
N ASN A 5 11.12 -1.61 -9.24
CA ASN A 5 12.03 -1.19 -10.30
C ASN A 5 12.28 -2.38 -11.22
N TYR A 6 11.86 -2.28 -12.48
CA TYR A 6 12.05 -3.36 -13.44
C TYR A 6 13.30 -3.15 -14.31
N TYR A 7 13.73 -1.90 -14.54
CA TYR A 7 14.90 -1.59 -15.35
C TYR A 7 15.60 -0.30 -14.89
N SER A 8 16.93 -0.27 -15.00
CA SER A 8 17.73 0.94 -14.79
C SER A 8 18.98 0.97 -15.65
N SER A 9 19.34 2.13 -16.20
CA SER A 9 20.56 2.33 -16.98
C SER A 9 21.04 3.78 -16.89
N GLU A 10 22.35 3.98 -17.07
CA GLU A 10 22.97 5.31 -17.15
C GLU A 10 23.23 5.74 -18.60
N LYS A 11 23.06 4.81 -19.54
CA LYS A 11 23.39 5.00 -20.97
C LYS A 11 22.17 4.88 -21.87
N VAL A 12 21.32 3.89 -21.61
CA VAL A 12 20.16 3.55 -22.44
C VAL A 12 18.93 4.20 -21.82
N ASN A 13 18.16 4.93 -22.63
CA ASN A 13 16.96 5.62 -22.20
C ASN A 13 15.88 5.58 -23.30
N CYS A 14 14.64 5.85 -22.90
CA CYS A 14 13.52 6.10 -23.80
C CYS A 14 12.62 7.21 -23.22
N PRO A 15 11.67 7.76 -24.00
CA PRO A 15 10.78 8.83 -23.54
C PRO A 15 9.94 8.48 -22.29
N CYS A 16 9.71 7.20 -22.03
CA CYS A 16 8.92 6.73 -20.89
C CYS A 16 9.76 6.50 -19.62
N CYS A 17 11.07 6.74 -19.65
CA CYS A 17 11.94 6.58 -18.49
C CYS A 17 11.71 7.69 -17.45
N SER A 18 11.63 7.28 -16.19
CA SER A 18 11.87 8.16 -15.06
C SER A 18 13.37 8.42 -14.90
N THR A 19 13.75 9.54 -14.28
CA THR A 19 15.15 9.96 -14.12
C THR A 19 15.47 10.32 -12.67
N LYS A 20 16.68 9.96 -12.24
CA LYS A 20 17.24 10.41 -10.96
C LYS A 20 18.66 10.92 -11.18
N THR A 21 18.98 12.05 -10.55
CA THR A 21 20.33 12.63 -10.60
C THR A 21 20.99 12.44 -9.25
N SER A 22 22.16 11.80 -9.23
CA SER A 22 22.93 11.61 -8.01
C SER A 22 23.54 12.93 -7.53
N LYS A 23 23.98 12.99 -6.27
CA LYS A 23 24.72 14.15 -5.72
C LYS A 23 25.97 14.53 -6.52
N GLN A 24 26.51 13.57 -7.29
CA GLN A 24 27.69 13.75 -8.14
C GLN A 24 27.32 14.18 -9.58
N GLY A 25 26.05 14.48 -9.85
CA GLY A 25 25.56 14.93 -11.16
C GLY A 25 25.26 13.79 -12.15
N LYS A 26 25.39 12.53 -11.74
CA LYS A 26 25.18 11.37 -12.61
C LYS A 26 23.68 11.10 -12.80
N VAL A 27 23.22 11.07 -14.04
CA VAL A 27 21.82 10.76 -14.38
C VAL A 27 21.65 9.25 -14.56
N THR A 28 20.62 8.69 -13.92
CA THR A 28 20.17 7.31 -14.13
C THR A 28 18.73 7.34 -14.62
N TYR A 29 18.49 6.66 -15.74
CA TYR A 29 17.18 6.40 -16.31
C TYR A 29 16.67 5.09 -15.76
N PHE A 30 15.41 5.06 -15.35
CA PHE A 30 14.82 3.87 -14.77
C PHE A 30 13.34 3.80 -15.03
N HIS A 31 12.81 2.64 -14.71
CA HIS A 31 11.53 2.19 -15.19
C HIS A 31 10.90 1.36 -14.07
N GLN A 32 9.73 1.79 -13.64
CA GLN A 32 9.01 1.19 -12.53
C GLN A 32 7.63 0.70 -12.98
N ALA A 33 7.12 -0.27 -12.26
CA ALA A 33 5.75 -0.75 -12.44
C ALA A 33 5.12 -1.03 -11.08
N LEU A 34 3.85 -0.67 -10.96
CA LEU A 34 2.98 -1.14 -9.91
C LEU A 34 2.50 -2.55 -10.26
N LEU A 35 2.70 -3.49 -9.33
CA LEU A 35 2.30 -4.88 -9.49
C LEU A 35 1.13 -5.20 -8.54
N PRO A 36 -0.10 -5.32 -9.06
CA PRO A 36 -1.23 -5.80 -8.28
C PRO A 36 -1.28 -7.34 -8.31
N VAL A 37 -1.55 -7.93 -7.16
CA VAL A 37 -1.72 -9.38 -6.99
C VAL A 37 -2.95 -9.64 -6.14
N ILE A 38 -3.70 -10.69 -6.50
CA ILE A 38 -4.81 -11.20 -5.68
C ILE A 38 -4.28 -12.34 -4.82
N VAL A 39 -4.57 -12.24 -3.53
CA VAL A 39 -4.26 -13.25 -2.53
C VAL A 39 -5.51 -13.56 -1.70
N SER A 40 -5.58 -14.76 -1.13
CA SER A 40 -6.62 -15.13 -0.15
C SER A 40 -5.96 -15.78 1.05
N PRO A 41 -6.39 -15.51 2.30
CA PRO A 41 -5.87 -16.19 3.48
C PRO A 41 -6.16 -17.70 3.48
N ASP A 42 -7.17 -18.15 2.74
CA ASP A 42 -7.60 -19.56 2.69
C ASP A 42 -6.97 -20.34 1.53
N HIS A 43 -6.17 -19.67 0.68
CA HIS A 43 -5.56 -20.28 -0.50
C HIS A 43 -4.08 -19.89 -0.63
N GLU A 44 -3.22 -20.88 -0.90
CA GLU A 44 -1.79 -20.64 -1.13
C GLU A 44 -1.50 -20.01 -2.51
N SER A 45 -2.45 -20.08 -3.44
CA SER A 45 -2.29 -19.57 -4.80
C SER A 45 -2.37 -18.04 -4.84
N VAL A 46 -1.50 -17.45 -5.66
CA VAL A 46 -1.45 -16.02 -5.93
C VAL A 46 -1.76 -15.79 -7.41
N PHE A 47 -2.64 -14.84 -7.70
CA PHE A 47 -2.96 -14.45 -9.08
C PHE A 47 -2.40 -13.07 -9.38
N SER A 48 -1.44 -13.01 -10.30
CA SER A 48 -0.92 -11.75 -10.79
C SER A 48 -1.92 -11.07 -11.71
N LEU A 49 -2.10 -9.77 -11.54
CA LEU A 49 -2.92 -8.94 -12.41
C LEU A 49 -2.05 -8.13 -13.38
N PRO A 50 -2.64 -7.55 -14.44
CA PRO A 50 -1.90 -6.68 -15.35
C PRO A 50 -1.19 -5.55 -14.58
N PRO A 51 0.11 -5.31 -14.85
CA PRO A 51 0.86 -4.25 -14.18
C PRO A 51 0.46 -2.87 -14.70
N GLU A 52 0.66 -1.84 -13.89
CA GLU A 52 0.58 -0.44 -14.32
C GLU A 52 1.98 0.16 -14.34
N PHE A 53 2.45 0.63 -15.48
CA PHE A 53 3.77 1.27 -15.57
C PHE A 53 3.73 2.65 -14.90
N ILE A 54 4.78 2.95 -14.13
CA ILE A 54 5.01 4.25 -13.52
C ILE A 54 5.96 5.00 -14.45
N THR A 55 5.38 5.84 -15.31
CA THR A 55 6.12 6.56 -16.36
C THR A 55 5.66 8.01 -16.40
N PRO A 56 6.53 8.96 -16.79
CA PRO A 56 6.13 10.36 -16.98
C PRO A 56 4.85 10.46 -17.82
N GLN A 57 3.90 11.24 -17.33
CA GLN A 57 2.61 11.43 -17.98
C GLN A 57 2.63 12.74 -18.78
N ASP A 58 2.00 12.73 -19.95
CA ASP A 58 1.88 13.94 -20.76
C ASP A 58 1.15 15.05 -19.98
N GLY A 59 1.60 16.29 -20.17
CA GLY A 59 1.09 17.46 -19.45
C GLY A 59 1.43 17.54 -17.95
N SER A 60 2.24 16.63 -17.41
CA SER A 60 2.66 16.65 -15.99
C SER A 60 4.07 17.21 -15.81
N GLU A 61 4.23 18.22 -14.95
CA GLU A 61 5.54 18.80 -14.63
C GLU A 61 6.41 17.87 -13.75
N LYS A 62 5.76 17.05 -12.91
CA LYS A 62 6.43 16.11 -12.01
C LYS A 62 6.44 14.71 -12.61
N GLN A 63 7.52 13.98 -12.35
CA GLN A 63 7.58 12.56 -12.66
C GLN A 63 6.47 11.81 -11.93
N ASP A 64 5.98 10.76 -12.59
CA ASP A 64 4.91 9.93 -12.07
C ASP A 64 5.34 9.17 -10.80
N CYS A 65 4.36 8.71 -10.04
CA CYS A 65 4.60 8.03 -8.78
C CYS A 65 3.66 6.84 -8.59
N GLU A 66 4.02 5.98 -7.65
CA GLU A 66 3.28 4.76 -7.33
C GLU A 66 1.82 5.05 -6.93
N GLN A 67 1.56 6.13 -6.18
CA GLN A 67 0.19 6.51 -5.81
C GLN A 67 -0.67 6.86 -7.02
N ASN A 68 -0.11 7.58 -7.99
CA ASN A 68 -0.83 7.96 -9.20
C ASN A 68 -1.06 6.76 -10.11
N ALA A 69 -0.07 5.89 -10.25
CA ALA A 69 -0.22 4.61 -10.93
C ALA A 69 -1.31 3.74 -10.29
N ALA A 70 -1.36 3.69 -8.95
CA ALA A 70 -2.41 2.94 -8.26
C ALA A 70 -3.80 3.49 -8.53
N LYS A 71 -3.98 4.81 -8.52
CA LYS A 71 -5.26 5.43 -8.88
C LYS A 71 -5.66 5.11 -10.31
N ARG A 72 -4.74 5.23 -11.28
CA ARG A 72 -4.99 4.84 -12.68
C ARG A 72 -5.38 3.38 -12.80
N TRP A 73 -4.63 2.50 -12.13
CA TRP A 73 -4.90 1.07 -12.17
C TRP A 73 -6.30 0.76 -11.61
N ILE A 74 -6.67 1.33 -10.46
CA ILE A 74 -8.00 1.19 -9.87
C ILE A 74 -9.07 1.66 -10.84
N SER A 75 -8.93 2.86 -11.41
CA SER A 75 -9.93 3.41 -12.32
C SER A 75 -10.12 2.58 -13.58
N ASN A 76 -9.04 2.00 -14.11
CA ASN A 76 -9.07 1.20 -15.33
C ASN A 76 -9.58 -0.23 -15.10
N HIS A 77 -9.43 -0.78 -13.89
CA HIS A 77 -9.68 -2.20 -13.60
C HIS A 77 -10.82 -2.44 -12.60
N ALA A 78 -11.45 -1.40 -12.04
CA ALA A 78 -12.55 -1.55 -11.08
C ALA A 78 -13.69 -2.44 -11.58
N SER A 79 -14.00 -2.38 -12.88
CA SER A 79 -15.05 -3.17 -13.51
C SER A 79 -14.81 -4.68 -13.45
N LEU A 80 -13.56 -5.13 -13.36
CA LEU A 80 -13.21 -6.55 -13.21
C LEU A 80 -13.75 -7.16 -11.91
N PHE A 81 -14.02 -6.30 -10.92
CA PHE A 81 -14.43 -6.69 -9.57
C PHE A 81 -15.86 -6.26 -9.25
N ALA A 82 -16.65 -5.89 -10.27
CA ALA A 82 -18.03 -5.46 -10.07
C ALA A 82 -18.83 -6.51 -9.27
N GLY A 83 -19.48 -6.06 -8.19
CA GLY A 83 -20.25 -6.92 -7.29
C GLY A 83 -19.43 -7.74 -6.29
N GLN A 84 -18.10 -7.67 -6.32
CA GLN A 84 -17.21 -8.34 -5.37
C GLN A 84 -16.74 -7.38 -4.27
N LYS A 85 -16.41 -7.93 -3.09
CA LYS A 85 -15.81 -7.17 -1.99
C LYS A 85 -14.30 -7.35 -2.02
N ILE A 86 -13.61 -6.47 -2.74
CA ILE A 86 -12.15 -6.47 -2.80
C ILE A 86 -11.59 -5.52 -1.73
N THR A 87 -10.49 -5.94 -1.11
CA THR A 87 -9.73 -5.13 -0.14
C THR A 87 -8.32 -4.94 -0.66
N LEU A 88 -7.94 -3.69 -0.93
CA LEU A 88 -6.60 -3.33 -1.36
C LEU A 88 -5.66 -3.30 -0.17
N LEU A 89 -4.50 -3.95 -0.32
CA LEU A 89 -3.40 -3.92 0.64
C LEU A 89 -2.28 -3.06 0.07
N GLY A 90 -1.66 -2.24 0.92
CA GLY A 90 -0.59 -1.32 0.54
C GLY A 90 0.19 -0.84 1.76
N ASP A 91 1.38 -0.30 1.51
CA ASP A 91 2.23 0.25 2.56
C ASP A 91 1.79 1.67 2.99
N ASP A 92 2.65 2.36 3.73
CA ASP A 92 2.39 3.70 4.27
C ASP A 92 2.23 4.78 3.22
N LEU A 93 2.80 4.57 2.03
CA LEU A 93 2.65 5.52 0.94
C LEU A 93 1.19 5.66 0.53
N TYR A 94 0.38 4.60 0.65
CA TYR A 94 -1.02 4.61 0.23
C TYR A 94 -1.97 5.27 1.24
N SER A 95 -1.56 5.45 2.49
CA SER A 95 -2.39 5.94 3.60
C SER A 95 -2.70 7.44 3.58
N ARG A 96 -2.95 8.01 2.40
CA ARG A 96 -3.28 9.43 2.22
C ARG A 96 -4.72 9.58 1.79
N GLN A 97 -5.41 10.60 2.32
CA GLN A 97 -6.83 10.86 2.04
C GLN A 97 -7.18 10.77 0.55
N PRO A 98 -6.43 11.36 -0.39
CA PRO A 98 -6.79 11.27 -1.81
C PRO A 98 -6.77 9.86 -2.37
N THR A 99 -5.89 8.99 -1.87
CA THR A 99 -5.81 7.58 -2.29
C THR A 99 -6.92 6.76 -1.65
N CYS A 100 -7.15 6.95 -0.34
CA CYS A 100 -8.23 6.29 0.38
C CYS A 100 -9.61 6.63 -0.23
N GLN A 101 -9.86 7.90 -0.53
CA GLN A 101 -11.11 8.35 -1.14
C GLN A 101 -11.30 7.71 -2.52
N HIS A 102 -10.24 7.71 -3.35
CA HIS A 102 -10.28 7.09 -4.67
C HIS A 102 -10.62 5.60 -4.62
N CYS A 103 -10.14 4.87 -3.60
CA CYS A 103 -10.52 3.46 -3.40
C CYS A 103 -12.04 3.34 -3.14
N LEU A 104 -12.58 4.18 -2.25
CA LEU A 104 -14.00 4.15 -1.87
C LEU A 104 -14.91 4.53 -3.04
N ASP A 105 -14.54 5.55 -3.81
CA ASP A 105 -15.30 6.02 -4.98
C ASP A 105 -15.43 4.91 -6.04
N HIS A 106 -14.46 3.99 -6.08
CA HIS A 106 -14.46 2.82 -6.96
C HIS A 106 -14.94 1.52 -6.26
N ASN A 107 -15.61 1.62 -5.11
CA ASN A 107 -16.15 0.50 -4.33
C ASN A 107 -15.11 -0.52 -3.82
N PHE A 108 -13.85 -0.10 -3.66
CA PHE A 108 -12.82 -0.92 -3.00
C PHE A 108 -12.74 -0.61 -1.51
N ASN A 109 -12.56 -1.66 -0.72
CA ASN A 109 -12.08 -1.52 0.66
C ASN A 109 -10.56 -1.39 0.64
N PHE A 110 -9.96 -0.93 1.74
CA PHE A 110 -8.50 -0.88 1.87
C PHE A 110 -8.03 -1.17 3.29
N ILE A 111 -6.82 -1.74 3.38
CA ILE A 111 -6.02 -1.84 4.58
C ILE A 111 -4.62 -1.39 4.20
N PHE A 112 -4.31 -0.14 4.52
CA PHE A 112 -3.01 0.46 4.28
C PHE A 112 -2.25 0.59 5.60
N VAL A 113 -0.93 0.37 5.55
CA VAL A 113 -0.07 0.63 6.70
C VAL A 113 -0.11 2.12 7.00
N CYS A 114 -0.19 2.51 8.27
CA CYS A 114 -0.16 3.92 8.65
C CYS A 114 0.92 4.08 9.72
N LEU A 115 2.06 4.67 9.37
CA LEU A 115 3.20 4.83 10.25
C LEU A 115 3.10 6.14 11.05
N PRO A 116 3.51 6.14 12.33
CA PRO A 116 3.53 7.36 13.15
C PRO A 116 4.37 8.48 12.57
N THR A 117 5.51 8.13 11.96
CA THR A 117 6.45 9.09 11.36
C THR A 117 5.85 9.85 10.18
N SER A 118 4.89 9.25 9.48
CA SER A 118 4.27 9.84 8.29
C SER A 118 2.93 10.52 8.59
N HIS A 119 2.31 10.18 9.72
CA HIS A 119 0.99 10.66 10.11
C HIS A 119 1.00 11.24 11.54
N PRO A 120 1.87 12.22 11.84
CA PRO A 120 2.09 12.71 13.22
C PRO A 120 0.79 13.22 13.86
N THR A 121 0.04 14.06 13.15
CA THR A 121 -1.22 14.61 13.64
C THR A 121 -2.26 13.53 13.94
N LEU A 122 -2.37 12.50 13.10
CA LEU A 122 -3.30 11.39 13.36
C LEU A 122 -2.95 10.68 14.67
N TYR A 123 -1.65 10.47 14.92
CA TYR A 123 -1.18 9.81 16.13
C TYR A 123 -1.26 10.71 17.37
N GLU A 124 -1.11 12.03 17.23
CA GLU A 124 -1.40 12.98 18.30
C GLU A 124 -2.86 12.85 18.75
N TRP A 125 -3.81 12.82 17.80
CA TRP A 125 -5.21 12.59 18.09
C TRP A 125 -5.46 11.21 18.71
N LEU A 126 -4.81 10.16 18.20
CA LEU A 126 -4.93 8.82 18.76
C LEU A 126 -4.45 8.78 20.22
N ASN A 127 -3.31 9.39 20.52
CA ASN A 127 -2.76 9.48 21.88
C ASN A 127 -3.69 10.27 22.81
N TYR A 128 -4.28 11.37 22.32
CA TYR A 128 -5.28 12.12 23.06
C TYR A 128 -6.50 11.27 23.42
N LEU A 129 -7.05 10.54 22.44
CA LEU A 129 -8.18 9.64 22.67
C LEU A 129 -7.82 8.49 23.61
N GLU A 130 -6.60 7.96 23.50
CA GLU A 130 -6.12 6.88 24.38
C GLU A 130 -5.98 7.36 25.82
N ALA A 131 -5.44 8.56 26.04
CA ALA A 131 -5.34 9.20 27.35
C ALA A 131 -6.71 9.44 28.01
N ASN A 132 -7.75 9.66 27.21
CA ASN A 132 -9.12 9.83 27.69
C ASN A 132 -9.91 8.51 27.81
N GLY A 133 -9.28 7.36 27.53
CA GLY A 133 -9.95 6.06 27.59
C GLY A 133 -10.98 5.82 26.47
N GLU A 134 -10.93 6.62 25.40
CA GLU A 134 -11.85 6.54 24.26
C GLU A 134 -11.37 5.57 23.18
N VAL A 135 -10.13 5.09 23.27
CA VAL A 135 -9.58 4.08 22.38
C VAL A 135 -9.92 2.68 22.89
N LYS A 136 -10.72 1.95 22.12
CA LYS A 136 -11.00 0.53 22.38
C LYS A 136 -10.02 -0.35 21.63
N THR A 137 -9.29 -1.17 22.38
CA THR A 137 -8.44 -2.24 21.84
C THR A 137 -9.16 -3.57 21.99
N THR A 138 -9.28 -4.32 20.90
CA THR A 138 -9.78 -5.68 20.87
C THR A 138 -8.62 -6.63 20.61
N GLN A 139 -8.53 -7.70 21.37
CA GLN A 139 -7.56 -8.77 21.13
C GLN A 139 -8.29 -10.08 20.92
N HIS A 140 -7.97 -10.78 19.84
CA HIS A 140 -8.46 -12.12 19.56
C HIS A 140 -7.31 -13.10 19.70
N ARG A 141 -7.46 -14.03 20.64
CA ARG A 141 -6.53 -15.15 20.81
C ARG A 141 -7.10 -16.35 20.08
N ARG A 142 -6.34 -16.89 19.12
CA ARG A 142 -6.71 -18.10 18.37
C ARG A 142 -5.65 -19.17 18.57
N TRP A 143 -6.09 -20.38 18.93
CA TRP A 143 -5.23 -21.56 18.90
C TRP A 143 -5.22 -22.14 17.48
N ASN A 144 -4.05 -22.33 16.88
CA ASN A 144 -3.92 -22.89 15.53
C ASN A 144 -3.45 -24.36 15.52
N GLY A 145 -3.45 -25.02 16.68
CA GLY A 145 -2.98 -26.41 16.83
C GLY A 145 -1.50 -26.53 17.21
N LYS A 146 -0.69 -25.46 17.09
CA LYS A 146 0.73 -25.45 17.48
C LYS A 146 1.07 -24.32 18.46
N TYR A 147 0.58 -23.11 18.19
CA TYR A 147 0.81 -21.94 19.04
C TYR A 147 -0.45 -21.06 19.10
N PHE A 148 -0.45 -20.13 20.06
CA PHE A 148 -1.48 -19.11 20.14
C PHE A 148 -1.10 -17.93 19.26
N GLU A 149 -1.96 -17.59 18.33
CA GLU A 149 -1.91 -16.32 17.60
C GLU A 149 -2.73 -15.30 18.36
N ILE A 150 -2.16 -14.12 18.61
CA ILE A 150 -2.85 -12.99 19.23
C ILE A 150 -2.99 -11.91 18.17
N TRP A 151 -4.22 -11.61 17.81
CA TRP A 151 -4.57 -10.59 16.84
C TRP A 151 -5.08 -9.37 17.60
N GLY A 152 -4.31 -8.29 17.64
CA GLY A 152 -4.73 -7.02 18.25
C GLY A 152 -5.32 -6.08 17.20
N ARG A 153 -6.46 -5.47 17.49
CA ARG A 153 -7.04 -4.36 16.74
C ARG A 153 -7.24 -3.19 17.69
N VAL A 154 -6.60 -2.07 17.40
CA VAL A 154 -7.01 -0.79 17.98
C VAL A 154 -8.08 -0.25 17.05
N LEU A 155 -9.26 0.13 17.53
CA LEU A 155 -10.20 0.86 16.66
C LEU A 155 -9.46 2.09 16.11
N ASN A 156 -9.29 2.13 14.78
CA ASN A 156 -8.49 3.07 13.96
C ASN A 156 -7.06 2.65 13.55
N LEU A 157 -6.52 1.50 13.97
CA LEU A 157 -5.23 0.99 13.49
C LEU A 157 -5.06 -0.54 13.63
N TRP A 158 -4.59 -1.20 12.56
CA TRP A 158 -4.24 -2.63 12.60
C TRP A 158 -2.80 -2.81 13.10
N LYS A 159 -2.62 -3.53 14.23
CA LYS A 159 -1.31 -4.01 14.70
C LYS A 159 -1.33 -5.55 14.78
N ARG A 160 -0.70 -6.22 13.82
CA ARG A 160 -0.42 -7.66 13.92
C ARG A 160 0.80 -7.85 14.82
N VAL A 161 0.65 -8.52 15.96
CA VAL A 161 1.76 -8.91 16.84
C VAL A 161 1.80 -10.43 16.90
N ILE A 162 2.77 -11.05 16.22
CA ILE A 162 3.02 -12.49 16.34
C ILE A 162 3.88 -12.69 17.58
N ILE A 163 3.31 -13.22 18.66
CA ILE A 163 4.07 -13.61 19.86
C ILE A 163 4.37 -15.10 19.76
N ASN A 164 5.57 -15.45 19.31
CA ASN A 164 6.13 -16.78 19.54
C ASN A 164 6.56 -16.86 21.01
N ARG A 165 5.68 -17.34 21.89
CA ARG A 165 6.14 -17.91 23.16
C ARG A 165 6.65 -19.31 22.86
N ALA A 166 7.97 -19.44 22.71
CA ALA A 166 8.62 -20.69 23.08
C ALA A 166 8.34 -20.91 24.57
N CYS A 167 7.76 -22.07 24.91
CA CYS A 167 7.82 -22.59 26.27
C CYS A 167 9.27 -22.83 26.67
#